data_AF-A0A6Q2ZE42-F1
#
_entry.id   AF-A0A6Q2ZE42-F1
#
_cell.length_a   1.000
_cell.length_b   1.000
_cell.length_c   1.000
_cell.angle_alpha   90.00
_cell.angle_beta   90.00
_cell.angle_gamma   90.00
#
_symmetry.space_group_name_H-M   'P 1'
#
loop_
_entity.id
_entity.type
_entity.pdbx_description
1 polymer ?
#
loop_
_entity_poly.entity_id
_entity_poly.type
_entity_poly.pdbx_seq_one_letter_code
_entity_poly.pdbx_strand_id
1 'polypeptide(L)'
;MEYLIGIQGPDFVLVAADNVAASSIIQMKQDQDKMFKLSDKILLLCVGEAGDTVQFAEYIQKNIQLYKMRNEHSLQQRYGNDLFPTPYHVNLLLAGFDETDGPGLYFMDYLSALAKAPFAAHGYGRLIINLPSFSVRLIDKDGIHDLEKLVPVGAK
;
A
#
# COMPACT_ATOMS: atom_id res chain seq x y z
N MET A 1 9.89 -7.06 8.01
CA MET A 1 10.04 -8.05 6.94
C MET A 1 9.08 -7.65 5.86
N GLU A 2 9.56 -7.05 4.78
CA GLU A 2 8.77 -6.55 3.65
C GLU A 2 7.58 -7.43 3.28
N TYR A 3 6.38 -7.07 3.74
CA TYR A 3 5.17 -7.78 3.41
C TYR A 3 3.97 -6.86 3.31
N LEU A 4 3.26 -7.00 2.19
CA LEU A 4 1.99 -6.34 1.91
C LEU A 4 0.98 -7.40 1.50
N ILE A 5 -0.26 -7.26 1.97
CA ILE A 5 -1.39 -8.07 1.50
C ILE A 5 -2.61 -7.18 1.29
N GLY A 6 -3.40 -7.49 0.28
CA GLY A 6 -4.69 -6.87 0.01
C GLY A 6 -5.70 -7.88 -0.49
N ILE A 7 -6.97 -7.68 -0.12
CA ILE A 7 -8.12 -8.44 -0.59
C ILE A 7 -9.24 -7.45 -0.94
N GLN A 8 -9.77 -7.59 -2.14
CA GLN A 8 -10.95 -6.86 -2.59
C GLN A 8 -12.22 -7.60 -2.15
N GLY A 9 -13.05 -6.94 -1.36
CA GLY A 9 -14.41 -7.34 -1.06
C GLY A 9 -15.42 -6.75 -2.07
N PRO A 10 -16.72 -7.00 -1.87
CA PRO A 10 -17.78 -6.48 -2.74
C PRO A 10 -17.88 -4.95 -2.73
N ASP A 11 -17.74 -4.35 -1.55
CA ASP A 11 -17.95 -2.93 -1.25
C ASP A 11 -16.79 -2.32 -0.46
N PHE A 12 -15.66 -3.04 -0.36
CA PHE A 12 -14.47 -2.56 0.33
C PHE A 12 -13.19 -3.19 -0.23
N VAL A 13 -12.05 -2.62 0.14
CA VAL A 13 -10.73 -3.25 0.02
C VAL A 13 -10.11 -3.31 1.42
N LEU A 14 -9.67 -4.48 1.83
CA LEU A 14 -8.95 -4.68 3.09
C LEU A 14 -7.48 -4.88 2.78
N VAL A 15 -6.61 -4.14 3.45
CA VAL A 15 -5.17 -4.25 3.28
C VAL A 15 -4.45 -4.37 4.61
N ALA A 16 -3.30 -5.04 4.61
CA ALA A 16 -2.42 -5.09 5.75
C ALA A 16 -0.95 -5.03 5.33
N ALA A 17 -0.12 -4.47 6.21
CA ALA A 17 1.32 -4.46 6.08
C ALA A 17 1.97 -4.81 7.42
N ASP A 18 3.11 -5.51 7.38
CA ASP A 18 3.91 -5.73 8.59
C ASP A 18 4.57 -4.42 9.04
N ASN A 19 4.81 -4.29 10.35
CA ASN A 19 5.41 -3.08 10.89
C ASN A 19 6.94 -3.15 11.04
N VAL A 20 7.58 -4.19 10.49
CA VAL A 20 8.99 -4.47 10.77
C VAL A 20 9.90 -3.91 9.68
N ALA A 21 10.85 -3.06 10.07
CA ALA A 21 12.00 -2.68 9.27
C ALA A 21 13.18 -3.58 9.64
N ALA A 22 13.75 -4.31 8.67
CA ALA A 22 14.88 -5.20 8.92
C ALA A 22 15.91 -5.07 7.80
N SER A 23 17.19 -5.20 8.16
CA SER A 23 18.30 -5.33 7.22
C SER A 23 19.01 -6.64 7.52
N SER A 24 19.01 -7.56 6.55
CA SER A 24 19.45 -8.94 6.77
C SER A 24 18.70 -9.57 7.95
N ILE A 25 19.41 -10.18 8.91
CA ILE A 25 18.84 -10.80 10.12
C ILE A 25 18.52 -9.79 11.23
N ILE A 26 18.92 -8.52 11.07
CA ILE A 26 18.81 -7.51 12.12
C ILE A 26 17.50 -6.75 11.96
N GLN A 27 16.66 -6.80 12.99
CA GLN A 27 15.45 -5.98 13.08
C GLN A 27 15.81 -4.58 13.58
N MET A 28 15.57 -3.57 12.76
CA MET A 28 15.90 -2.17 13.06
C MET A 28 14.73 -1.44 13.73
N LYS A 29 13.49 -1.71 13.27
CA LYS A 29 12.25 -1.13 13.83
C LYS A 29 11.11 -2.14 13.83
N GLN A 30 10.12 -1.92 14.70
CA GLN A 30 8.92 -2.76 14.84
C GLN A 30 7.60 -1.96 14.67
N ASP A 31 7.73 -0.69 14.32
CA ASP A 31 6.68 0.32 14.27
C ASP A 31 6.69 1.10 12.94
N GLN A 32 7.28 0.53 11.88
CA GLN A 32 7.29 1.17 10.57
C GLN A 32 5.91 1.09 9.93
N ASP A 33 5.30 2.24 9.63
CA ASP A 33 4.15 2.30 8.74
C ASP A 33 4.62 2.23 7.28
N LYS A 34 3.98 1.37 6.49
CA LYS A 34 4.28 1.12 5.07
C LYS A 34 3.13 1.53 4.16
N MET A 35 2.10 2.15 4.74
CA MET A 35 0.86 2.51 4.08
C MET A 35 0.73 4.03 4.03
N PHE A 36 0.75 4.59 2.82
CA PHE A 36 0.78 6.01 2.53
C PHE A 36 -0.55 6.46 1.94
N LYS A 37 -1.23 7.40 2.62
CA LYS A 37 -2.50 7.96 2.17
C LYS A 37 -2.28 8.90 0.98
N LEU A 38 -2.73 8.52 -0.22
CA LEU A 38 -2.62 9.36 -1.42
C LEU A 38 -3.83 10.31 -1.57
N SER A 39 -5.00 9.84 -1.16
CA SER A 39 -6.26 10.61 -1.15
C SER A 39 -7.16 10.08 -0.02
N ASP A 40 -8.36 10.63 0.12
CA ASP A 40 -9.32 10.21 1.16
C ASP A 40 -9.80 8.77 1.00
N LYS A 41 -9.78 8.25 -0.23
CA LYS A 41 -10.19 6.89 -0.61
C LYS A 41 -9.11 6.11 -1.37
N ILE A 42 -7.86 6.57 -1.39
CA ILE A 42 -6.75 5.91 -2.12
C ILE A 42 -5.56 5.76 -1.18
N LEU A 43 -5.09 4.53 -1.04
CA LEU A 43 -4.00 4.13 -0.18
C LEU A 43 -2.94 3.38 -0.98
N LEU A 44 -1.69 3.81 -0.83
CA LEU A 44 -0.52 3.17 -1.42
C LEU A 44 0.22 2.39 -0.36
N LEU A 45 0.47 1.11 -0.61
CA LEU A 45 1.34 0.28 0.22
C LEU A 45 2.65 0.10 -0.53
N CYS A 46 3.78 0.29 0.15
CA CYS A 46 5.10 0.31 -0.48
C CYS A 46 6.12 -0.52 0.31
N VAL A 47 6.81 -1.44 -0.36
CA VAL A 47 7.92 -2.24 0.18
C VAL A 47 9.07 -2.33 -0.82
N GLY A 48 10.28 -2.62 -0.35
CA GLY A 48 11.50 -2.60 -1.15
C GLY A 48 12.62 -1.85 -0.41
N GLU A 49 13.68 -1.52 -1.13
CA GLU A 49 14.92 -1.01 -0.54
C GLU A 49 14.68 0.13 0.48
N ALA A 50 15.38 0.04 1.60
CA ALA A 50 15.26 1.00 2.68
C ALA A 50 15.73 2.39 2.22
N GLY A 51 14.84 3.38 2.28
CA GLY A 51 15.09 4.74 1.79
C GLY A 51 14.40 5.02 0.46
N ASP A 52 14.48 4.11 -0.51
CA ASP A 52 13.76 4.23 -1.78
C ASP A 52 12.26 4.22 -1.56
N THR A 53 11.77 3.32 -0.71
CA THR A 53 10.35 3.18 -0.35
C THR A 53 9.74 4.48 0.17
N VAL A 54 10.39 5.13 1.12
CA VAL A 54 9.92 6.39 1.73
C VAL A 54 9.99 7.53 0.74
N GLN A 55 11.14 7.71 0.08
CA GLN A 55 11.31 8.80 -0.89
C GLN A 55 10.32 8.68 -2.05
N PHE A 56 10.14 7.48 -2.59
CA PHE A 56 9.19 7.23 -3.67
C PHE A 56 7.76 7.48 -3.23
N ALA A 57 7.33 6.91 -2.10
CA ALA A 57 5.96 7.05 -1.63
C ALA A 57 5.61 8.51 -1.32
N GLU A 58 6.52 9.24 -0.66
CA GLU A 58 6.34 10.67 -0.38
C GLU A 58 6.32 11.50 -1.67
N TYR A 59 7.23 11.23 -2.62
CA TYR A 59 7.24 11.88 -3.93
C TYR A 59 5.90 11.73 -4.65
N ILE A 60 5.36 10.51 -4.72
CA ILE A 60 4.07 10.23 -5.34
C ILE A 60 2.94 10.95 -4.59
N GLN A 61 2.92 10.87 -3.26
CA GLN A 61 1.93 11.54 -2.42
C GLN A 61 1.90 13.05 -2.68
N LYS A 62 3.07 13.71 -2.75
CA LYS A 62 3.17 15.14 -3.01
C LYS A 62 2.75 15.52 -4.42
N ASN A 63 3.08 14.71 -5.43
CA ASN A 63 2.63 14.96 -6.80
C ASN A 63 1.11 14.82 -6.95
N ILE A 64 0.50 13.84 -6.28
CA ILE A 64 -0.96 13.66 -6.27
C ILE A 64 -1.63 14.85 -5.56
N GLN A 65 -1.08 15.28 -4.42
CA GLN A 65 -1.56 16.45 -3.71
C GLN A 65 -1.45 17.73 -4.56
N LEU A 66 -0.30 17.94 -5.22
CA LEU A 66 -0.09 19.06 -6.14
C LEU A 66 -1.07 19.01 -7.31
N TYR A 67 -1.33 17.82 -7.85
CA TYR A 67 -2.33 17.64 -8.90
C TYR A 67 -3.74 18.05 -8.42
N LYS A 68 -4.13 17.67 -7.20
CA LYS A 68 -5.40 18.08 -6.57
C LYS A 68 -5.49 19.58 -6.30
N MET A 69 -4.36 20.26 -6.11
CA MET A 69 -4.31 21.73 -5.98
C MET A 69 -4.39 22.42 -7.34
N ARG A 70 -3.81 21.82 -8.38
CA ARG A 70 -3.80 22.36 -9.75
C ARG A 70 -5.09 22.10 -10.52
N ASN A 71 -5.76 20.99 -10.21
CA ASN A 71 -7.00 20.57 -10.85
C ASN A 71 -8.06 20.43 -9.76
N GLU A 72 -9.28 20.94 -9.99
CA GLU A 72 -10.38 20.89 -9.02
C GLU A 72 -10.89 19.45 -8.75
N HIS A 73 -10.36 18.45 -9.45
CA HIS A 73 -10.74 17.04 -9.33
C HIS A 73 -9.60 16.17 -8.83
N SER A 74 -9.94 15.18 -8.00
CA SER A 74 -9.02 14.12 -7.58
C SER A 74 -8.63 13.22 -8.75
N LEU A 75 -7.41 12.67 -8.70
CA LEU A 75 -6.96 11.65 -9.67
C LEU A 75 -7.85 10.41 -9.52
N GLN A 76 -8.82 10.26 -10.41
CA GLN A 76 -9.74 9.12 -10.38
C GLN A 76 -9.23 7.92 -11.20
N GLN A 77 -8.41 8.09 -12.26
CA GLN A 77 -8.16 6.97 -13.20
C GLN A 77 -6.80 6.95 -13.93
N ARG A 78 -5.72 7.56 -13.40
CA ARG A 78 -4.36 7.36 -13.98
C ARG A 78 -3.51 6.48 -13.09
N TYR A 79 -3.66 5.18 -13.27
CA TYR A 79 -2.81 4.17 -12.64
C TYR A 79 -1.90 3.57 -13.72
N GLY A 80 -0.57 3.57 -13.52
CA GLY A 80 0.40 3.02 -14.46
C GLY A 80 1.61 3.92 -14.72
N ASN A 81 2.33 3.68 -15.82
CA ASN A 81 3.60 4.32 -16.16
C ASN A 81 3.57 5.86 -16.14
N ASP A 82 2.42 6.48 -16.40
CA ASP A 82 2.26 7.94 -16.35
C ASP A 82 2.41 8.51 -14.94
N LEU A 83 2.04 7.75 -13.91
CA LEU A 83 2.19 8.13 -12.51
C LEU A 83 3.53 7.65 -11.93
N PHE A 84 4.11 6.61 -12.53
CA PHE A 84 5.33 5.94 -12.07
C PHE A 84 6.36 5.89 -13.20
N PRO A 85 7.02 7.03 -13.51
CA PRO A 85 7.78 7.21 -14.75
C PRO A 85 9.13 6.47 -14.78
N THR A 86 9.63 5.98 -13.64
CA THR A 86 10.92 5.29 -13.57
C THR A 86 10.85 4.07 -12.65
N PRO A 87 11.48 2.94 -13.03
CA PRO A 87 11.57 1.78 -12.15
C PRO A 87 12.39 2.15 -10.91
N TYR A 88 11.76 2.05 -9.76
CA TYR A 88 12.42 2.06 -8.45
C TYR A 88 12.44 0.63 -7.92
N HIS A 89 13.36 0.30 -7.03
CA HIS A 89 13.42 -1.01 -6.37
C HIS A 89 12.33 -1.15 -5.28
N VAL A 90 11.08 -0.84 -5.65
CA VAL A 90 9.90 -0.86 -4.79
C VAL A 90 8.79 -1.69 -5.44
N ASN A 91 8.02 -2.38 -4.63
CA ASN A 91 6.82 -3.09 -5.02
C ASN A 91 5.63 -2.46 -4.30
N LEU A 92 4.50 -2.37 -5.00
CA LEU A 92 3.38 -1.56 -4.56
C LEU A 92 2.07 -2.34 -4.61
N LEU A 93 1.26 -2.21 -3.56
CA LEU A 93 -0.19 -2.43 -3.68
C LEU A 93 -0.87 -1.07 -3.64
N LEU A 94 -1.74 -0.85 -4.61
CA LEU A 94 -2.59 0.33 -4.63
C LEU A 94 -4.03 -0.11 -4.37
N ALA A 95 -4.58 0.36 -3.26
CA ALA A 95 -5.95 0.09 -2.86
C ALA A 95 -6.75 1.37 -2.90
N GLY A 96 -7.97 1.31 -3.41
CA GLY A 96 -8.87 2.45 -3.40
C GLY A 96 -10.32 2.08 -3.55
N PHE A 97 -11.18 3.08 -3.32
CA PHE A 97 -12.60 2.99 -3.55
C PHE A 97 -13.03 4.16 -4.43
N ASP A 98 -13.59 3.84 -5.60
CA ASP A 98 -14.21 4.81 -6.49
C ASP A 98 -15.74 4.77 -6.39
N GLU A 99 -16.41 5.90 -6.61
CA GLU A 99 -17.86 6.00 -6.52
C GLU A 99 -18.57 5.37 -7.74
N THR A 100 -17.87 5.32 -8.88
CA THR A 100 -18.41 4.74 -10.12
C THR A 100 -18.05 3.26 -10.22
N ASP A 101 -16.77 2.94 -10.05
CA ASP A 101 -16.24 1.59 -10.28
C ASP A 101 -16.17 0.71 -9.01
N GLY A 102 -16.43 1.28 -7.83
CA GLY A 102 -16.39 0.58 -6.54
C GLY A 102 -14.96 0.31 -6.04
N PRO A 103 -14.76 -0.74 -5.22
CA PRO A 103 -13.45 -1.07 -4.67
C PRO A 103 -12.49 -1.57 -5.76
N GLY A 104 -11.22 -1.21 -5.63
CA GLY A 104 -10.16 -1.63 -6.54
C GLY A 104 -8.85 -1.92 -5.82
N LEU A 105 -8.29 -3.10 -6.09
CA LEU A 105 -6.95 -3.48 -5.66
C LEU A 105 -6.08 -3.70 -6.90
N TYR A 106 -4.94 -3.02 -6.92
CA TYR A 106 -3.98 -3.10 -8.00
C TYR A 106 -2.61 -3.52 -7.47
N PHE A 107 -2.05 -4.52 -8.11
CA PHE A 107 -0.69 -5.01 -7.91
C PHE A 107 0.24 -4.29 -8.87
N MET A 108 1.36 -3.77 -8.38
CA MET A 108 2.41 -3.20 -9.22
C MET A 108 3.78 -3.69 -8.73
N ASP A 109 4.53 -4.31 -9.63
CA ASP A 109 5.90 -4.72 -9.35
C ASP A 109 6.91 -3.59 -9.61
N TYR A 110 8.17 -3.86 -9.25
CA TYR A 110 9.30 -2.94 -9.45
C TYR A 110 9.61 -2.64 -10.93
N LEU A 111 8.99 -3.36 -11.87
CA LEU A 111 9.08 -3.11 -13.31
C LEU A 111 7.95 -2.19 -13.81
N SER A 112 7.14 -1.64 -12.88
CA SER A 112 5.97 -0.81 -13.17
C SER A 112 4.86 -1.56 -13.93
N ALA A 113 4.83 -2.90 -13.85
CA ALA A 113 3.75 -3.68 -14.42
C ALA A 113 2.53 -3.65 -13.49
N LEU A 114 1.46 -2.97 -13.92
CA LEU A 114 0.22 -2.83 -13.16
C LEU A 114 -0.80 -3.90 -13.56
N ALA A 115 -1.38 -4.58 -12.58
CA ALA A 115 -2.49 -5.51 -12.78
C ALA A 115 -3.57 -5.32 -11.70
N LYS A 116 -4.85 -5.27 -12.10
CA LYS A 116 -5.97 -5.36 -11.15
C LYS A 116 -6.11 -6.80 -10.66
N ALA A 117 -6.24 -7.01 -9.36
CA ALA A 117 -6.35 -8.35 -8.79
C ALA A 117 -7.31 -8.38 -7.60
N PRO A 118 -8.12 -9.44 -7.43
CA PRO A 118 -9.04 -9.56 -6.29
C PRO A 118 -8.32 -9.85 -4.97
N PHE A 119 -7.10 -10.39 -5.03
CA PHE A 119 -6.20 -10.57 -3.91
C PHE A 119 -4.76 -10.38 -4.41
N ALA A 120 -3.91 -9.80 -3.58
CA ALA A 120 -2.53 -9.52 -3.94
C ALA A 120 -1.62 -9.54 -2.72
N ALA A 121 -0.38 -9.97 -2.91
CA ALA A 121 0.65 -9.92 -1.88
C ALA A 121 2.03 -9.64 -2.47
N HIS A 122 2.83 -8.84 -1.78
CA HIS A 122 4.22 -8.54 -2.12
C HIS A 122 5.18 -8.91 -1.00
N GLY A 123 6.44 -9.08 -1.38
CA GLY A 123 7.55 -9.37 -0.48
C GLY A 123 7.56 -10.82 0.02
N TYR A 124 8.30 -11.05 1.09
CA TYR A 124 8.70 -12.39 1.52
C TYR A 124 7.55 -13.25 2.06
N GLY A 125 6.44 -12.64 2.50
CA GLY A 125 5.29 -13.36 3.03
C GLY A 125 4.36 -13.98 1.98
N ARG A 126 4.64 -13.84 0.67
CA ARG A 126 3.86 -14.49 -0.39
C ARG A 126 3.87 -16.03 -0.29
N LEU A 127 4.82 -16.62 0.46
CA LEU A 127 4.89 -18.06 0.70
C LEU A 127 4.47 -18.53 2.11
N ILE A 128 4.51 -17.70 3.15
CA ILE A 128 4.22 -18.10 4.55
C ILE A 128 3.75 -16.87 5.36
N ILE A 129 2.63 -16.98 6.10
CA ILE A 129 2.17 -15.97 7.05
C ILE A 129 2.79 -16.25 8.42
N ASN A 130 3.90 -15.59 8.75
CA ASN A 130 4.45 -15.56 10.10
C ASN A 130 4.88 -14.12 10.44
N LEU A 131 3.90 -13.29 10.85
CA LEU A 131 4.10 -11.87 11.12
C LEU A 131 3.87 -11.58 12.60
N PRO A 132 4.84 -10.97 13.31
CA PRO A 132 4.72 -10.66 14.73
C PRO A 132 3.81 -9.45 15.02
N SER A 133 3.63 -8.55 14.05
CA SER A 133 2.66 -7.47 14.13
C SER A 133 2.33 -6.91 12.75
N PHE A 134 1.10 -6.47 12.57
CA PHE A 134 0.65 -5.86 11.32
C PHE A 134 -0.40 -4.78 11.57
N SER A 135 -0.39 -3.77 10.71
CA SER A 135 -1.41 -2.74 10.65
C SER A 135 -2.40 -3.09 9.54
N VAL A 136 -3.70 -2.94 9.82
CA VAL A 136 -4.78 -3.23 8.87
C VAL A 136 -5.57 -1.96 8.60
N ARG A 137 -5.91 -1.73 7.32
CA ARG A 137 -6.80 -0.65 6.91
C ARG A 137 -7.93 -1.19 6.04
N LEU A 138 -9.14 -0.72 6.30
CA LEU A 138 -10.32 -0.95 5.48
C LEU A 138 -10.54 0.30 4.62
N ILE A 139 -10.74 0.12 3.32
CA ILE A 139 -11.10 1.19 2.40
C ILE A 139 -12.50 0.90 1.86
N ASP A 140 -13.44 1.81 2.09
CA ASP A 140 -14.82 1.71 1.60
C ASP A 140 -15.30 3.06 1.04
N LYS A 141 -16.60 3.16 0.78
CA LYS A 141 -17.24 4.38 0.27
C LYS A 141 -17.08 5.60 1.18
N ASP A 142 -16.92 5.39 2.50
CA ASP A 142 -16.87 6.43 3.53
C ASP A 142 -15.42 6.87 3.81
N GLY A 143 -14.43 6.09 3.38
CA GLY A 143 -13.03 6.49 3.37
C GLY A 143 -12.07 5.36 3.72
N ILE A 144 -10.89 5.76 4.21
CA ILE A 144 -9.89 4.86 4.77
C ILE A 144 -10.08 4.82 6.29
N HIS A 145 -10.26 3.62 6.83
CA HIS A 145 -10.44 3.36 8.25
C HIS A 145 -9.25 2.57 8.80
N ASP A 146 -8.61 3.11 9.83
CA ASP A 146 -7.58 2.40 10.58
C ASP A 146 -8.23 1.38 11.53
N LEU A 147 -7.81 0.12 11.44
CA LEU A 147 -8.22 -0.92 12.38
C LEU A 147 -7.18 -1.07 13.50
N GLU A 148 -7.61 -1.63 14.62
CA GLU A 148 -6.72 -1.92 15.73
C GLU A 148 -5.53 -2.76 15.27
N LYS A 149 -4.33 -2.40 15.75
CA LYS A 149 -3.11 -3.11 15.42
C LYS A 149 -3.24 -4.55 15.93
N LEU A 150 -3.12 -5.51 15.01
CA LEU A 150 -3.26 -6.91 15.36
C LEU A 150 -1.90 -7.47 15.78
N VAL A 151 -1.89 -8.07 16.96
CA VAL A 151 -0.74 -8.77 17.54
C VAL A 151 -1.15 -10.22 17.74
N PRO A 152 -0.39 -11.20 17.22
CA PRO A 152 -0.67 -12.61 17.44
C PRO A 152 -0.73 -12.93 18.93
N VAL A 153 -1.68 -13.77 19.33
CA VAL A 153 -1.81 -14.22 20.71
C VAL A 153 -0.50 -14.89 21.14
N GLY A 154 0.18 -14.31 22.15
CA GLY A 154 1.43 -14.82 22.69
C GLY A 154 2.71 -14.17 22.14
N ALA A 155 2.62 -13.24 21.19
CA ALA A 155 3.75 -12.36 20.86
C ALA A 155 3.90 -11.31 21.97
N LYS A 156 5.02 -11.36 22.71
CA LYS A 156 5.41 -10.34 23.69
C LYS A 156 6.14 -9.18 23.03
#